data_AF-A0A1F7VDC2-F1
#
_entry.id   AF-A0A1F7VDC2-F1
#
_cell.length_a   1.000
_cell.length_b   1.000
_cell.length_c   1.000
_cell.angle_alpha   90.00
_cell.angle_beta   90.00
_cell.angle_gamma   90.00
#
_symmetry.space_group_name_H-M   'P 1'
#
loop_
_entity.id
_entity.type
_entity.pdbx_description
1 polymer ?
#
loop_
_entity_poly.entity_id
_entity_poly.type
_entity_poly.pdbx_seq_one_letter_code
_entity_poly.pdbx_strand_id
1 'polypeptide(L)'
;MIDWATLQEWQTDWLHVDPSQIQKRRRFLIDALSREQTHVTRAMNTLRNGRLRLVREYADIFTDQLELDSSVSTTLNPHRLLELAEKPWADQKPDAQRWFESISRFDQAVAVAKIEMSDSYEMLARDINDLMDFLWGHLFEPVFEKIEVYCYHDPATGYAVSAEDVGIGHHLSRPGLKRRKSNLTCRKTMKGELAFFRHRIKDAFDAWLKSQRQVHDPEKKHPYTVYDRCGLTFIVPTMMELHDVALQIVELLLDHGGTEIEPLDTNFVAEQSIDATNRQSSPAYKAAKTLIQFRGRVYEFQFLTFHDYFTSKRSLNDSNHDLYRLRQTLKYFLPLLWPKEIYAVDWGNPHIISSLRKWKINQLGLRVNGKHTSTHESSEDP
;
A
#
# COMPACT_ATOMS: atom_id res chain seq x y z
N MET A 1 -4.84 -8.92 24.96
CA MET A 1 -3.88 -8.63 23.87
C MET A 1 -2.84 -7.61 24.32
N ILE A 2 -1.57 -7.87 24.01
CA ILE A 2 -0.45 -6.98 24.33
C ILE A 2 -0.60 -5.58 23.69
N ASP A 3 -0.08 -4.55 24.35
CA ASP A 3 -0.09 -3.18 23.83
C ASP A 3 1.00 -2.93 22.78
N TRP A 4 0.91 -1.78 22.10
CA TRP A 4 1.84 -1.40 21.04
C TRP A 4 3.25 -1.06 21.55
N ALA A 5 3.37 -0.53 22.78
CA ALA A 5 4.66 -0.16 23.35
C ALA A 5 5.50 -1.41 23.63
N THR A 6 4.87 -2.44 24.20
CA THR A 6 5.50 -3.73 24.47
C THR A 6 5.86 -4.45 23.17
N LEU A 7 4.99 -4.40 22.15
CA LEU A 7 5.33 -4.94 20.82
C LEU A 7 6.52 -4.22 20.18
N GLN A 8 6.68 -2.92 20.41
CA GLN A 8 7.82 -2.17 19.90
C GLN A 8 9.11 -2.49 20.65
N GLU A 9 9.03 -2.68 21.97
CA GLU A 9 10.15 -3.17 22.79
C GLU A 9 10.63 -4.53 22.28
N TRP A 10 9.71 -5.45 21.96
CA TRP A 10 10.08 -6.77 21.43
C TRP A 10 10.91 -6.70 20.13
N GLN A 11 10.75 -5.65 19.32
CA GLN A 11 11.51 -5.49 18.08
C GLN A 11 12.98 -5.14 18.29
N THR A 12 13.35 -4.57 19.44
CA THR A 12 14.75 -4.20 19.71
C THR A 12 15.64 -5.42 19.82
N ASP A 13 15.05 -6.59 20.09
CA ASP A 13 15.76 -7.83 20.38
C ASP A 13 15.90 -8.73 19.14
N TRP A 14 15.40 -8.32 17.97
CA TRP A 14 15.42 -9.17 16.77
C TRP A 14 16.82 -9.57 16.32
N LEU A 15 17.80 -8.68 16.50
CA LEU A 15 19.21 -8.92 16.15
C LEU A 15 20.07 -9.35 17.34
N HIS A 16 19.50 -9.44 18.55
CA HIS A 16 20.21 -9.78 19.77
C HIS A 16 19.65 -11.06 20.37
N VAL A 17 20.45 -12.12 20.33
CA VAL A 17 20.05 -13.43 20.86
C VAL A 17 19.98 -13.36 22.39
N ASP A 18 18.77 -13.43 22.93
CA ASP A 18 18.51 -13.52 24.36
C ASP A 18 17.40 -14.54 24.62
N PRO A 19 17.73 -15.77 25.04
CA PRO A 19 16.75 -16.82 25.30
C PRO A 19 15.65 -16.43 26.30
N SER A 20 15.89 -15.46 27.19
CA SER A 20 14.86 -14.98 28.12
C SER A 20 13.68 -14.31 27.39
N GLN A 21 13.95 -13.75 26.21
CA GLN A 21 12.96 -13.10 25.35
C GLN A 21 11.99 -14.08 24.72
N ILE A 22 12.42 -15.33 24.53
CA ILE A 22 11.53 -16.42 24.07
C ILE A 22 10.52 -16.74 25.17
N GLN A 23 10.96 -16.79 26.43
CA GLN A 23 10.07 -17.09 27.55
C GLN A 23 8.98 -16.03 27.72
N LYS A 24 9.29 -14.75 27.47
CA LYS A 24 8.27 -13.68 27.45
C LYS A 24 7.19 -13.94 26.39
N ARG A 25 7.58 -14.33 25.17
CA ARG A 25 6.66 -14.63 24.04
C ARG A 25 5.87 -15.92 24.26
N ARG A 26 6.48 -16.94 24.86
CA ARG A 26 5.79 -18.18 25.27
C ARG A 26 4.73 -17.88 26.33
N ARG A 27 5.07 -17.09 27.34
CA ARG A 27 4.11 -16.66 28.37
C ARG A 27 2.94 -15.92 27.75
N PHE A 28 3.20 -15.00 26.81
CA PHE A 28 2.12 -14.38 26.04
C PHE A 28 1.21 -15.40 25.34
N LEU A 29 1.75 -16.43 24.68
CA LEU A 29 0.89 -17.45 24.04
C LEU A 29 0.09 -18.27 25.06
N ILE A 30 0.69 -18.63 26.19
CA ILE A 30 0.03 -19.40 27.26
C ILE A 30 -1.12 -18.59 27.87
N ASP A 31 -0.89 -17.30 28.11
CA ASP A 31 -1.86 -16.40 28.74
C ASP A 31 -2.88 -15.86 27.72
N ALA A 32 -2.59 -15.94 26.42
CA ALA A 32 -3.47 -15.50 25.35
C ALA A 32 -4.72 -16.38 25.25
N LEU A 33 -5.87 -15.73 25.05
CA LEU A 33 -7.14 -16.41 24.82
C LEU A 33 -7.07 -17.24 23.52
N SER A 34 -7.83 -18.35 23.45
CA SER A 34 -7.90 -19.20 22.25
C SER A 34 -8.19 -18.41 20.95
N ARG A 35 -9.04 -17.37 21.06
CA ARG A 35 -9.32 -16.45 19.94
C ARG A 35 -8.07 -15.69 19.49
N GLU A 36 -7.27 -15.18 20.41
CA GLU A 36 -6.03 -14.43 20.10
C GLU A 36 -5.02 -15.36 19.40
N GLN A 37 -4.83 -16.58 19.90
CA GLN A 37 -3.95 -17.58 19.28
C GLN A 37 -4.39 -17.92 17.84
N THR A 38 -5.70 -18.01 17.61
CA THR A 38 -6.26 -18.23 16.26
C THR A 38 -5.93 -17.07 15.31
N HIS A 39 -6.09 -15.83 15.76
CA HIS A 39 -5.74 -14.65 14.96
C HIS A 39 -4.24 -14.57 14.68
N VAL A 40 -3.37 -14.88 15.66
CA VAL A 40 -1.91 -14.96 15.45
C VAL A 40 -1.56 -16.00 14.39
N THR A 41 -2.19 -17.18 14.44
CA THR A 41 -1.98 -18.23 13.44
C THR A 41 -2.40 -17.79 12.04
N ARG A 42 -3.55 -17.12 11.89
CA ARG A 42 -3.99 -16.56 10.60
C ARG A 42 -3.03 -15.46 10.11
N ALA A 43 -2.56 -14.61 11.02
CA ALA A 43 -1.60 -13.56 10.71
C ALA A 43 -0.28 -14.10 10.17
N MET A 44 0.15 -15.32 10.55
CA MET A 44 1.32 -15.98 9.96
C MET A 44 1.20 -16.16 8.44
N ASN A 45 0.01 -16.49 7.95
CA ASN A 45 -0.26 -16.64 6.52
C ASN A 45 -0.30 -15.28 5.82
N THR A 46 -0.99 -14.31 6.41
CA THR A 46 -1.04 -12.92 5.92
C THR A 46 0.37 -12.34 5.78
N LEU A 47 1.24 -12.55 6.77
CA LEU A 47 2.64 -12.11 6.72
C LEU A 47 3.44 -12.80 5.63
N ARG A 48 3.31 -14.12 5.49
CA ARG A 48 4.00 -14.86 4.44
C ARG A 48 3.64 -14.29 3.07
N ASN A 49 2.34 -14.15 2.80
CA ASN A 49 1.85 -13.65 1.52
C ASN A 49 2.26 -12.19 1.30
N GLY A 50 2.20 -11.35 2.35
CA GLY A 50 2.65 -9.96 2.32
C GLY A 50 4.14 -9.81 2.01
N ARG A 51 5.00 -10.60 2.66
CA ARG A 51 6.45 -10.62 2.38
C ARG A 51 6.76 -11.11 0.96
N LEU A 52 6.13 -12.20 0.53
CA LEU A 52 6.27 -12.71 -0.85
C LEU A 52 5.86 -11.66 -1.89
N ARG A 53 4.72 -11.00 -1.68
CA ARG A 53 4.25 -9.90 -2.55
C ARG A 53 5.27 -8.78 -2.61
N LEU A 54 5.78 -8.34 -1.45
CA LEU A 54 6.73 -7.24 -1.37
C LEU A 54 8.06 -7.56 -2.06
N VAL A 55 8.58 -8.79 -1.95
CA VAL A 55 9.77 -9.20 -2.70
C VAL A 55 9.48 -9.23 -4.20
N ARG A 56 8.42 -9.91 -4.64
CA ARG A 56 8.06 -9.99 -6.08
C ARG A 56 7.88 -8.61 -6.70
N GLU A 57 7.35 -7.64 -5.95
CA GLU A 57 7.09 -6.30 -6.46
C GLU A 57 8.31 -5.38 -6.42
N TYR A 58 9.25 -5.56 -5.49
CA TYR A 58 10.27 -4.54 -5.18
C TYR A 58 11.70 -5.07 -4.97
N ALA A 59 11.91 -6.37 -4.85
CA ALA A 59 13.21 -6.98 -4.57
C ALA A 59 13.43 -8.34 -5.28
N ASP A 60 12.72 -8.60 -6.37
CA ASP A 60 12.67 -9.91 -7.05
C ASP A 60 14.06 -10.43 -7.46
N ILE A 61 14.97 -9.54 -7.86
CA ILE A 61 16.36 -9.88 -8.22
C ILE A 61 17.18 -10.44 -7.04
N PHE A 62 16.65 -10.35 -5.81
CA PHE A 62 17.27 -10.86 -4.59
C PHE A 62 16.52 -12.05 -4.00
N THR A 63 15.47 -12.58 -4.65
CA THR A 63 14.60 -13.64 -4.10
C THR A 63 15.38 -14.81 -3.49
N ASP A 64 16.42 -15.29 -4.18
CA ASP A 64 17.26 -16.40 -3.72
C ASP A 64 18.06 -16.08 -2.44
N GLN A 65 18.39 -14.81 -2.19
CA GLN A 65 19.13 -14.35 -1.01
C GLN A 65 18.23 -14.11 0.20
N LEU A 66 16.91 -13.99 -0.01
CA LEU A 66 15.95 -13.65 1.05
C LEU A 66 15.29 -14.87 1.69
N GLU A 67 15.69 -16.08 1.29
CA GLU A 67 15.30 -17.39 1.84
C GLU A 67 13.79 -17.52 2.17
N LEU A 68 12.95 -17.13 1.21
CA LEU A 68 11.49 -17.11 1.37
C LEU A 68 10.86 -18.50 1.56
N ASP A 69 11.60 -19.56 1.28
CA ASP A 69 11.19 -20.96 1.41
C ASP A 69 11.85 -21.69 2.61
N SER A 70 12.50 -20.95 3.53
CA SER A 70 13.06 -21.55 4.74
C SER A 70 11.99 -22.25 5.60
N SER A 71 12.41 -23.20 6.45
CA SER A 71 11.49 -23.87 7.40
C SER A 71 10.78 -22.86 8.35
N VAL A 72 11.43 -21.73 8.63
CA VAL A 72 10.89 -20.64 9.44
C VAL A 72 9.96 -19.77 8.61
N SER A 73 10.29 -19.49 7.34
CA SER A 73 9.47 -18.71 6.39
C SER A 73 8.19 -19.45 5.93
N THR A 74 8.13 -20.76 6.11
CA THR A 74 6.96 -21.58 5.74
C THR A 74 6.08 -21.99 6.92
N THR A 75 6.58 -22.00 8.16
CA THR A 75 5.76 -22.41 9.32
C THR A 75 4.60 -21.42 9.58
N LEU A 76 3.42 -21.98 9.84
CA LEU A 76 2.23 -21.23 10.24
C LEU A 76 1.92 -21.39 11.74
N ASN A 77 2.65 -22.25 12.44
CA ASN A 77 2.42 -22.52 13.86
C ASN A 77 3.28 -21.58 14.73
N PRO A 78 2.67 -20.72 15.56
CA PRO A 78 3.41 -19.80 16.43
C PRO A 78 4.28 -20.50 17.48
N HIS A 79 3.85 -21.63 18.04
CA HIS A 79 4.67 -22.40 18.99
C HIS A 79 5.93 -22.95 18.32
N ARG A 80 5.78 -23.41 17.07
CA ARG A 80 6.90 -23.95 16.31
C ARG A 80 7.96 -22.90 15.99
N LEU A 81 7.57 -21.64 15.75
CA LEU A 81 8.52 -20.55 15.58
C LEU A 81 9.38 -20.36 16.85
N LEU A 82 8.75 -20.34 18.02
CA LEU A 82 9.48 -20.19 19.28
C LEU A 82 10.42 -21.38 19.56
N GLU A 83 10.02 -22.61 19.22
CA GLU A 83 10.91 -23.79 19.29
C GLU A 83 12.11 -23.69 18.34
N LEU A 84 11.92 -23.13 17.14
CA LEU A 84 13.00 -22.96 16.16
C LEU A 84 14.01 -21.90 16.63
N ALA A 85 13.54 -20.88 17.33
CA ALA A 85 14.40 -19.86 17.94
C ALA A 85 15.24 -20.39 19.11
N GLU A 86 14.76 -21.41 19.85
CA GLU A 86 15.47 -22.00 21.00
C GLU A 86 16.60 -22.96 20.63
N LYS A 87 16.72 -23.36 19.35
CA LYS A 87 17.75 -24.29 18.93
C LYS A 87 19.16 -23.73 19.22
N PRO A 88 20.12 -24.60 19.63
CA PRO A 88 21.46 -24.18 19.98
C PRO A 88 22.07 -23.22 18.96
N TRP A 89 22.68 -22.17 19.48
CA TRP A 89 23.31 -21.11 18.72
C TRP A 89 24.81 -21.35 18.66
N ALA A 90 25.34 -21.65 17.47
CA ALA A 90 26.77 -21.92 17.28
C ALA A 90 27.54 -20.70 16.71
N ASP A 91 27.00 -19.48 16.84
CA ASP A 91 27.55 -18.25 16.22
C ASP A 91 27.68 -18.33 14.70
N GLN A 92 26.88 -19.18 14.05
CA GLN A 92 26.88 -19.35 12.59
C GLN A 92 25.76 -18.55 11.94
N LYS A 93 26.00 -18.09 10.71
CA LYS A 93 25.02 -17.32 9.91
C LYS A 93 23.63 -18.01 9.83
N PRO A 94 23.51 -19.33 9.60
CA PRO A 94 22.21 -19.99 9.56
C PRO A 94 21.45 -19.97 10.90
N ASP A 95 22.17 -19.96 12.03
CA ASP A 95 21.55 -19.84 13.36
C ASP A 95 21.04 -18.42 13.58
N ALA A 96 21.81 -17.41 13.17
CA ALA A 96 21.43 -16.00 13.19
C ALA A 96 20.17 -15.70 12.41
N GLN A 97 20.11 -16.23 11.21
CA GLN A 97 18.95 -16.10 10.38
C GLN A 97 17.74 -16.83 10.97
N ARG A 98 17.91 -18.07 11.45
CA ARG A 98 16.82 -18.82 12.09
C ARG A 98 16.23 -18.09 13.29
N TRP A 99 17.07 -17.55 14.18
CA TRP A 99 16.64 -16.75 15.32
C TRP A 99 15.84 -15.53 14.86
N PHE A 100 16.45 -14.71 14.01
CA PHE A 100 15.86 -13.46 13.52
C PHE A 100 14.51 -13.74 12.87
N GLU A 101 14.46 -14.68 11.91
CA GLU A 101 13.22 -15.03 11.21
C GLU A 101 12.14 -15.55 12.16
N SER A 102 12.52 -16.34 13.18
CA SER A 102 11.56 -16.95 14.09
C SER A 102 10.93 -15.93 15.02
N ILE A 103 11.76 -15.08 15.64
CA ILE A 103 11.32 -14.07 16.59
C ILE A 103 10.63 -12.91 15.90
N SER A 104 11.23 -12.36 14.84
CA SER A 104 10.63 -11.24 14.11
C SER A 104 9.28 -11.60 13.50
N ARG A 105 9.17 -12.78 12.89
CA ARG A 105 7.90 -13.22 12.32
C ARG A 105 6.83 -13.42 13.39
N PHE A 106 7.20 -13.97 14.56
CA PHE A 106 6.28 -14.10 15.67
C PHE A 106 5.73 -12.74 16.11
N ASP A 107 6.61 -11.77 16.35
CA ASP A 107 6.22 -10.43 16.81
C ASP A 107 5.37 -9.70 15.77
N GLN A 108 5.76 -9.78 14.50
CA GLN A 108 4.99 -9.26 13.38
C GLN A 108 3.59 -9.89 13.32
N ALA A 109 3.46 -11.19 13.62
CA ALA A 109 2.18 -11.88 13.54
C ALA A 109 1.25 -11.42 14.66
N VAL A 110 1.79 -11.20 15.86
CA VAL A 110 1.04 -10.59 16.96
C VAL A 110 0.59 -9.17 16.60
N ALA A 111 1.45 -8.36 15.97
CA ALA A 111 1.10 -7.02 15.52
C ALA A 111 0.00 -7.01 14.43
N VAL A 112 0.11 -7.88 13.42
CA VAL A 112 -0.90 -8.03 12.36
C VAL A 112 -2.21 -8.57 12.92
N ALA A 113 -2.16 -9.55 13.82
CA ALA A 113 -3.34 -10.06 14.52
C ALA A 113 -4.02 -8.97 15.37
N LYS A 114 -3.24 -8.10 16.00
CA LYS A 114 -3.75 -6.96 16.76
C LYS A 114 -4.54 -6.00 15.88
N ILE A 115 -4.01 -5.64 14.71
CA ILE A 115 -4.71 -4.80 13.73
C ILE A 115 -6.01 -5.47 13.29
N GLU A 116 -5.95 -6.76 12.93
CA GLU A 116 -7.11 -7.50 12.44
C GLU A 116 -8.21 -7.65 13.50
N MET A 117 -7.84 -7.85 14.77
CA MET A 117 -8.80 -7.94 15.86
C MET A 117 -9.41 -6.60 16.24
N SER A 118 -8.66 -5.50 16.10
CA SER A 118 -9.20 -4.15 16.34
C SER A 118 -10.06 -3.63 15.19
N ASP A 119 -9.72 -4.00 13.96
CA ASP A 119 -10.23 -3.39 12.75
C ASP A 119 -10.09 -4.35 11.57
N SER A 120 -10.93 -5.40 11.62
CA SER A 120 -10.92 -6.53 10.69
C SER A 120 -11.24 -6.12 9.26
N TYR A 121 -10.71 -6.88 8.29
CA TYR A 121 -11.00 -6.65 6.88
C TYR A 121 -12.50 -6.72 6.58
N GLU A 122 -13.23 -7.66 7.19
CA GLU A 122 -14.68 -7.82 6.97
C GLU A 122 -15.49 -6.64 7.53
N MET A 123 -15.05 -6.02 8.63
CA MET A 123 -15.66 -4.78 9.11
C MET A 123 -15.39 -3.63 8.14
N LEU A 124 -14.13 -3.45 7.72
CA LEU A 124 -13.75 -2.40 6.78
C LEU A 124 -14.45 -2.53 5.43
N ALA A 125 -14.67 -3.77 4.97
CA ALA A 125 -15.40 -4.06 3.74
C ALA A 125 -16.87 -3.68 3.84
N ARG A 126 -17.51 -3.91 4.98
CA ARG A 126 -18.88 -3.45 5.22
C ARG A 126 -18.94 -1.92 5.26
N ASP A 127 -18.07 -1.30 6.05
CA ASP A 127 -18.01 0.16 6.18
C ASP A 127 -17.83 0.85 4.82
N ILE A 128 -16.89 0.38 3.99
CA ILE A 128 -16.63 0.99 2.68
C ILE A 128 -17.78 0.77 1.70
N ASN A 129 -18.44 -0.39 1.73
CA ASN A 129 -19.61 -0.67 0.90
C ASN A 129 -20.80 0.19 1.32
N ASP A 130 -21.05 0.33 2.62
CA ASP A 130 -22.11 1.18 3.16
C ASP A 130 -21.91 2.66 2.76
N LEU A 131 -20.66 3.14 2.78
CA LEU A 131 -20.32 4.48 2.28
C LEU A 131 -20.54 4.59 0.76
N MET A 132 -20.13 3.58 -0.01
CA MET A 132 -20.32 3.57 -1.45
C MET A 132 -21.81 3.59 -1.82
N ASP A 133 -22.63 2.77 -1.19
CA ASP A 133 -24.08 2.74 -1.37
C ASP A 133 -24.70 4.10 -1.00
N PHE A 134 -24.24 4.72 0.08
CA PHE A 134 -24.66 6.07 0.46
C PHE A 134 -24.34 7.10 -0.64
N LEU A 135 -23.09 7.13 -1.12
CA LEU A 135 -22.67 8.05 -2.18
C LEU A 135 -23.44 7.79 -3.48
N TRP A 136 -23.66 6.53 -3.84
CA TRP A 136 -24.42 6.15 -5.03
C TRP A 136 -25.88 6.54 -4.96
N GLY A 137 -26.50 6.49 -3.78
CA GLY A 137 -27.90 6.88 -3.60
C GLY A 137 -28.13 8.40 -3.61
N HIS A 138 -27.12 9.20 -3.27
CA HIS A 138 -27.30 10.64 -3.03
C HIS A 138 -26.54 11.54 -4.01
N LEU A 139 -25.40 11.09 -4.55
CA LEU A 139 -24.53 11.92 -5.37
C LEU A 139 -24.50 11.50 -6.84
N PHE A 140 -24.64 10.21 -7.14
CA PHE A 140 -24.44 9.69 -8.49
C PHE A 140 -25.75 9.25 -9.14
N GLU A 141 -25.83 9.42 -10.45
CA GLU A 141 -26.85 8.78 -11.25
C GLU A 141 -26.77 7.24 -11.10
N PRO A 142 -27.91 6.53 -11.22
CA PRO A 142 -27.94 5.08 -11.06
C PRO A 142 -27.27 4.33 -12.23
N VAL A 143 -27.06 5.00 -13.36
CA VAL A 143 -26.55 4.40 -14.60
C VAL A 143 -25.02 4.45 -14.64
N PHE A 144 -24.41 3.35 -15.06
CA PHE A 144 -22.99 3.29 -15.37
C PHE A 144 -22.73 3.55 -16.86
N GLU A 145 -21.70 4.33 -17.15
CA GLU A 145 -21.26 4.62 -18.51
C GLU A 145 -19.90 3.96 -18.79
N LYS A 146 -19.82 3.20 -19.89
CA LYS A 146 -18.53 2.68 -20.39
C LYS A 146 -17.86 3.76 -21.22
N ILE A 147 -16.74 4.27 -20.72
CA ILE A 147 -16.01 5.37 -21.32
C ILE A 147 -14.68 4.86 -21.86
N GLU A 148 -14.42 5.17 -23.13
CA GLU A 148 -13.12 4.93 -23.76
C GLU A 148 -12.23 6.15 -23.55
N VAL A 149 -11.14 5.97 -22.80
CA VAL A 149 -10.14 7.00 -22.58
C VAL A 149 -8.88 6.67 -23.36
N TYR A 150 -8.51 7.58 -24.26
CA TYR A 150 -7.28 7.52 -25.03
C TYR A 150 -6.22 8.40 -24.36
N CYS A 151 -5.06 7.82 -24.08
CA CYS A 151 -3.92 8.52 -23.50
C CYS A 151 -2.72 8.42 -24.45
N TYR A 152 -1.99 9.52 -24.60
CA TYR A 152 -0.76 9.57 -25.38
C TYR A 152 0.41 9.79 -24.44
N HIS A 153 1.38 8.87 -24.52
CA HIS A 153 2.55 8.86 -23.66
C HIS A 153 3.76 9.33 -24.45
N ASP A 154 4.53 10.27 -23.89
CA ASP A 154 5.75 10.78 -24.51
C ASP A 154 6.99 10.01 -24.02
N PRO A 155 7.65 9.21 -24.88
CA PRO A 155 8.89 8.52 -24.49
C PRO A 155 10.00 9.48 -24.04
N ALA A 156 10.04 10.73 -24.54
CA ALA A 156 11.07 11.71 -24.22
C ALA A 156 10.98 12.20 -22.76
N THR A 157 9.78 12.19 -22.16
CA THR A 157 9.54 12.57 -20.76
C THR A 157 9.40 11.35 -19.84
N GLY A 158 9.83 10.18 -20.30
CA GLY A 158 9.67 8.93 -19.56
C GLY A 158 8.22 8.47 -19.50
N TYR A 159 7.49 8.57 -20.61
CA TYR A 159 6.08 8.14 -20.76
C TYR A 159 5.08 8.88 -19.85
N ALA A 160 5.42 10.10 -19.41
CA ALA A 160 4.44 10.99 -18.81
C ALA A 160 3.32 11.29 -19.82
N VAL A 161 2.12 11.54 -19.30
CA VAL A 161 0.97 11.99 -20.09
C VAL A 161 0.87 13.50 -19.90
N SER A 162 0.47 14.27 -20.91
CA SER A 162 0.07 15.68 -20.76
C SER A 162 -1.45 15.79 -20.61
N ALA A 163 -1.96 16.87 -20.02
CA ALA A 163 -3.39 17.10 -19.91
C ALA A 163 -4.09 17.11 -21.30
N GLU A 164 -3.42 17.66 -22.31
CA GLU A 164 -3.91 17.69 -23.70
C GLU A 164 -3.76 16.36 -24.44
N ASP A 165 -3.19 15.33 -23.80
CA ASP A 165 -2.94 14.01 -24.34
C ASP A 165 -3.91 12.97 -23.78
N VAL A 166 -5.02 13.43 -23.19
CA VAL A 166 -6.13 12.60 -22.72
C VAL A 166 -7.40 12.98 -23.46
N GLY A 167 -7.99 12.03 -24.20
CA GLY A 167 -9.23 12.21 -24.94
C GLY A 167 -10.29 11.19 -24.56
N ILE A 168 -11.54 11.64 -24.41
CA ILE A 168 -12.70 10.78 -24.14
C ILE A 168 -13.48 10.56 -25.44
N GLY A 169 -13.63 9.30 -25.86
CA GLY A 169 -14.45 8.93 -27.02
C GLY A 169 -13.90 9.40 -28.38
N HIS A 170 -12.79 10.14 -28.42
CA HIS A 170 -12.16 10.60 -29.66
C HIS A 170 -10.64 10.45 -29.62
N HIS A 171 -10.07 10.23 -30.80
CA HIS A 171 -8.64 10.07 -31.01
C HIS A 171 -7.98 11.44 -31.20
N LEU A 172 -6.93 11.72 -30.44
CA LEU A 172 -6.07 12.87 -30.66
C LEU A 172 -4.93 12.44 -31.60
N SER A 173 -4.85 12.98 -32.81
CA SER A 173 -3.77 12.64 -33.74
C SER A 173 -2.47 13.34 -33.34
N ARG A 174 -1.65 12.67 -32.51
CA ARG A 174 -0.34 13.17 -32.02
C ARG A 174 0.81 12.30 -32.53
N PRO A 175 1.54 12.71 -33.59
CA PRO A 175 2.69 11.96 -34.10
C PRO A 175 3.80 11.78 -33.05
N GLY A 176 4.48 10.63 -33.06
CA GLY A 176 5.60 10.34 -32.15
C GLY A 176 5.20 9.87 -30.74
N LEU A 177 3.97 10.13 -30.30
CA LEU A 177 3.48 9.69 -28.99
C LEU A 177 2.95 8.25 -29.03
N LYS A 178 3.12 7.52 -27.92
CA LYS A 178 2.60 6.15 -27.76
C LYS A 178 1.17 6.19 -27.24
N ARG A 179 0.22 5.82 -28.11
CA ARG A 179 -1.21 5.75 -27.77
C ARG A 179 -1.56 4.53 -26.93
N ARG A 180 -2.43 4.72 -25.93
CA ARG A 180 -3.08 3.67 -25.16
C ARG A 180 -4.57 3.94 -25.00
N LYS A 181 -5.37 2.88 -25.09
CA LYS A 181 -6.81 2.91 -24.82
C LYS A 181 -7.07 2.25 -23.46
N SER A 182 -7.92 2.86 -22.66
CA SER A 182 -8.40 2.32 -21.39
C SER A 182 -9.92 2.36 -21.41
N ASN A 183 -10.56 1.25 -21.08
CA ASN A 183 -12.01 1.21 -20.89
C ASN A 183 -12.28 1.41 -19.40
N LEU A 184 -12.94 2.51 -19.05
CA LEU A 184 -13.33 2.82 -17.68
C LEU A 184 -14.85 2.71 -17.55
N THR A 185 -15.31 2.20 -16.41
CA THR A 185 -16.74 2.20 -16.07
C THR A 185 -16.96 3.35 -15.11
N CYS A 186 -17.51 4.44 -15.63
CA CYS A 186 -17.72 5.69 -14.91
C CYS A 186 -19.18 5.83 -14.48
N ARG A 187 -19.45 6.79 -13.61
CA ARG A 187 -20.79 7.31 -13.33
C ARG A 187 -20.79 8.82 -13.49
N LYS A 188 -21.97 9.40 -13.71
CA LYS A 188 -22.18 10.84 -13.61
C LYS A 188 -22.70 11.18 -12.23
N THR A 189 -22.27 12.31 -11.68
CA THR A 189 -22.96 12.92 -10.54
C THR A 189 -24.36 13.37 -10.97
N MET A 190 -25.23 13.69 -10.02
CA MET A 190 -26.54 14.29 -10.30
C MET A 190 -26.44 15.67 -11.00
N LYS A 191 -25.26 16.29 -10.99
CA LYS A 191 -24.97 17.54 -11.72
C LYS A 191 -24.32 17.30 -13.10
N GLY A 192 -24.02 16.05 -13.43
CA GLY A 192 -23.54 15.61 -14.75
C GLY A 192 -22.01 15.45 -14.86
N GLU A 193 -21.24 15.66 -13.79
CA GLU A 193 -19.79 15.46 -13.82
C GLU A 193 -19.43 13.97 -13.88
N LEU A 194 -18.51 13.61 -14.77
CA LEU A 194 -18.10 12.22 -14.96
C LEU A 194 -17.02 11.83 -13.94
N ALA A 195 -17.23 10.74 -13.21
CA ALA A 195 -16.25 10.17 -12.29
C ALA A 195 -16.06 8.67 -12.49
N PHE A 196 -14.80 8.27 -12.65
CA PHE A 196 -14.37 6.90 -12.43
C PHE A 196 -14.02 6.72 -10.95
N PHE A 197 -14.49 5.63 -10.35
CA PHE A 197 -14.33 5.38 -8.92
C PHE A 197 -13.48 4.13 -8.66
N ARG A 198 -12.65 4.20 -7.62
CA ARG A 198 -11.94 3.05 -7.07
C ARG A 198 -11.98 3.11 -5.56
N HIS A 199 -12.25 1.98 -4.91
CA HIS A 199 -12.04 1.83 -3.48
C HIS A 199 -10.87 0.88 -3.20
N ARG A 200 -10.27 1.02 -2.02
CA ARG A 200 -9.22 0.15 -1.52
C ARG A 200 -9.38 0.00 -0.02
N ILE A 201 -9.33 -1.25 0.45
CA ILE A 201 -9.11 -1.56 1.86
C ILE A 201 -7.63 -1.87 2.04
N LYS A 202 -6.97 -1.20 2.99
CA LYS A 202 -5.59 -1.51 3.34
C LYS A 202 -5.57 -2.77 4.22
N ASP A 203 -4.93 -3.81 3.72
CA ASP A 203 -4.76 -5.06 4.46
C ASP A 203 -3.93 -4.86 5.74
N ALA A 204 -4.06 -5.79 6.69
CA ALA A 204 -3.43 -5.68 8.00
C ALA A 204 -1.89 -5.67 7.92
N PHE A 205 -1.29 -6.30 6.91
CA PHE A 205 0.16 -6.27 6.70
C PHE A 205 0.65 -4.90 6.24
N ASP A 206 -0.01 -4.32 5.23
CA ASP A 206 0.28 -2.98 4.73
C ASP A 206 -0.01 -1.90 5.79
N ALA A 207 -1.02 -2.12 6.64
CA ALA A 207 -1.31 -1.27 7.79
C ALA A 207 -0.20 -1.36 8.85
N TRP A 208 0.31 -2.56 9.13
CA TRP A 208 1.48 -2.74 9.99
C TRP A 208 2.71 -2.04 9.42
N LEU A 209 3.04 -2.24 8.14
CA LEU A 209 4.15 -1.55 7.47
C LEU A 209 4.02 -0.02 7.56
N LYS A 210 2.80 0.51 7.36
CA LYS A 210 2.54 1.94 7.50
C LYS A 210 2.78 2.43 8.94
N SER A 211 2.36 1.65 9.94
CA SER A 211 2.61 1.95 11.36
C SER A 211 4.11 1.97 11.67
N GLN A 212 4.88 0.99 11.16
CA GLN A 212 6.33 0.96 11.33
C GLN A 212 7.00 2.24 10.79
N ARG A 213 6.58 2.70 9.61
CA ARG A 213 7.06 3.98 9.08
C ARG A 213 6.69 5.16 9.97
N GLN A 214 5.47 5.19 10.50
CA GLN A 214 4.99 6.29 11.35
C GLN A 214 5.70 6.33 12.71
N VAL A 215 6.10 5.18 13.27
CA VAL A 215 6.88 5.12 14.53
C VAL A 215 8.23 5.83 14.40
N HIS A 216 8.83 5.82 13.22
CA HIS A 216 10.09 6.50 12.94
C HIS A 216 9.93 7.96 12.48
N ASP A 217 8.70 8.48 12.46
CA ASP A 217 8.39 9.85 12.06
C ASP A 217 8.10 10.71 13.32
N PRO A 218 9.00 11.62 13.71
CA PRO A 218 8.84 12.42 14.93
C PRO A 218 7.62 13.36 14.89
N GLU A 219 7.07 13.63 13.70
CA GLU A 219 5.89 14.49 13.56
C GLU A 219 4.57 13.72 13.81
N LYS A 220 4.61 12.38 13.89
CA LYS A 220 3.41 11.54 14.08
C LYS A 220 3.11 11.32 15.56
N LYS A 221 2.09 12.03 16.07
CA LYS A 221 1.58 11.88 17.45
C LYS A 221 0.97 10.51 17.76
N HIS A 222 0.36 9.86 16.77
CA HIS A 222 -0.32 8.57 16.91
C HIS A 222 0.22 7.55 15.90
N PRO A 223 1.44 7.02 16.10
CA PRO A 223 2.15 6.25 15.08
C PRO A 223 1.52 4.89 14.76
N TYR A 224 0.65 4.37 15.64
CA TYR A 224 -0.08 3.12 15.43
C TYR A 224 -1.49 3.33 14.86
N THR A 225 -1.89 4.57 14.60
CA THR A 225 -3.19 4.89 13.98
C THR A 225 -3.02 5.07 12.48
N VAL A 226 -3.69 4.22 11.71
CA VAL A 226 -3.66 4.21 10.25
C VAL A 226 -5.00 4.71 9.74
N TYR A 227 -5.09 5.98 9.35
CA TYR A 227 -6.37 6.58 8.92
C TYR A 227 -6.82 6.16 7.52
N ASP A 228 -5.91 5.71 6.64
CA ASP A 228 -6.22 5.29 5.26
C ASP A 228 -6.51 3.78 5.14
N ARG A 229 -7.15 3.18 6.16
CA ARG A 229 -7.63 1.79 6.08
C ARG A 229 -8.72 1.66 5.02
N CYS A 230 -9.64 2.62 4.94
CA CYS A 230 -10.63 2.73 3.88
C CYS A 230 -10.28 3.91 2.97
N GLY A 231 -9.81 3.63 1.75
CA GLY A 231 -9.46 4.64 0.76
C GLY A 231 -10.43 4.64 -0.41
N LEU A 232 -10.88 5.83 -0.80
CA LEU A 232 -11.71 6.09 -1.97
C LEU A 232 -10.96 7.02 -2.91
N THR A 233 -10.90 6.67 -4.18
CA THR A 233 -10.24 7.45 -5.22
C THR A 233 -11.23 7.77 -6.33
N PHE A 234 -11.48 9.04 -6.54
CA PHE A 234 -12.30 9.57 -7.63
C PHE A 234 -11.38 10.11 -8.71
N ILE A 235 -11.58 9.65 -9.94
CA ILE A 235 -10.82 10.10 -11.08
C ILE A 235 -11.77 10.73 -12.11
N VAL A 236 -11.53 11.99 -12.44
CA VAL A 236 -12.41 12.81 -13.27
C VAL A 236 -11.65 13.37 -14.49
N PRO A 237 -12.32 13.84 -15.55
CA PRO A 237 -11.62 14.33 -16.74
C PRO A 237 -10.79 15.59 -16.51
N THR A 238 -11.35 16.61 -15.85
CA THR A 238 -10.75 17.96 -15.74
C THR A 238 -10.52 18.41 -14.31
N MET A 239 -9.70 19.46 -14.15
CA MET A 239 -9.48 20.12 -12.87
C MET A 239 -10.73 20.78 -12.28
N MET A 240 -11.62 21.29 -13.14
CA MET A 240 -12.88 21.90 -12.72
C MET A 240 -13.79 20.82 -12.12
N GLU A 241 -14.02 19.73 -12.85
CA GLU A 241 -14.79 18.59 -12.34
C GLU A 241 -14.16 17.99 -11.08
N LEU A 242 -12.84 18.06 -10.92
CA LEU A 242 -12.15 17.57 -9.73
C LEU A 242 -12.58 18.37 -8.51
N HIS A 243 -12.57 19.68 -8.63
CA HIS A 243 -13.00 20.58 -7.58
C HIS A 243 -14.49 20.38 -7.27
N ASP A 244 -15.33 20.33 -8.30
CA ASP A 244 -16.78 20.19 -8.14
C ASP A 244 -17.16 18.85 -7.48
N VAL A 245 -16.56 17.74 -7.92
CA VAL A 245 -16.80 16.42 -7.33
C VAL A 245 -16.26 16.32 -5.90
N ALA A 246 -15.07 16.89 -5.65
CA ALA A 246 -14.49 16.90 -4.31
C ALA A 246 -15.36 17.68 -3.31
N LEU A 247 -15.78 18.89 -3.67
CA LEU A 247 -16.68 19.70 -2.83
C LEU A 247 -18.02 19.00 -2.61
N GLN A 248 -18.64 18.47 -3.66
CA GLN A 248 -19.91 17.76 -3.53
C GLN A 248 -19.83 16.58 -2.55
N ILE A 249 -18.73 15.81 -2.57
CA ILE A 249 -18.54 14.69 -1.65
C ILE A 249 -18.33 15.18 -0.22
N VAL A 250 -17.48 16.19 -0.03
CA VAL A 250 -17.20 16.77 1.28
C VAL A 250 -18.49 17.34 1.88
N GLU A 251 -19.16 18.24 1.17
CA GLU A 251 -20.42 18.88 1.60
C GLU A 251 -21.49 17.83 1.93
N LEU A 252 -21.73 16.87 1.03
CA LEU A 252 -22.71 15.81 1.25
C LEU A 252 -22.43 15.03 2.53
N LEU A 253 -21.17 14.64 2.78
CA LEU A 253 -20.83 13.86 3.95
C LEU A 253 -20.96 14.68 5.24
N LEU A 254 -20.53 15.95 5.22
CA LEU A 254 -20.66 16.84 6.37
C LEU A 254 -22.13 17.15 6.70
N ASP A 255 -22.96 17.41 5.70
CA ASP A 255 -24.41 17.63 5.85
C ASP A 255 -25.12 16.41 6.47
N HIS A 256 -24.55 15.22 6.31
CA HIS A 256 -25.09 13.97 6.86
C HIS A 256 -24.35 13.50 8.12
N GLY A 257 -23.74 14.43 8.86
CA GLY A 257 -23.12 14.16 10.16
C GLY A 257 -21.69 13.64 10.09
N GLY A 258 -21.02 13.78 8.95
CA GLY A 258 -19.58 13.59 8.83
C GLY A 258 -18.80 14.65 9.59
N THR A 259 -17.54 14.35 9.90
CA THR A 259 -16.60 15.27 10.53
C THR A 259 -15.29 15.25 9.77
N GLU A 260 -14.84 16.42 9.33
CA GLU A 260 -13.55 16.54 8.66
C GLU A 260 -12.41 16.42 9.69
N ILE A 261 -11.50 15.47 9.44
CA ILE A 261 -10.32 15.19 10.28
C ILE A 261 -9.09 15.91 9.72
N GLU A 262 -8.92 15.85 8.41
CA GLU A 262 -7.92 16.64 7.67
C GLU A 262 -8.66 17.38 6.54
N PRO A 263 -8.49 18.71 6.42
CA PRO A 263 -9.18 19.48 5.39
C PRO A 263 -8.82 19.04 3.99
N LEU A 264 -9.70 19.31 3.02
CA LEU A 264 -9.37 19.14 1.60
C LEU A 264 -8.13 19.97 1.23
N ASP A 265 -7.02 19.28 0.98
CA ASP A 265 -5.75 19.85 0.59
C ASP A 265 -5.35 19.41 -0.83
N THR A 266 -4.61 20.25 -1.54
CA THR A 266 -4.20 20.01 -2.93
C THR A 266 -2.77 20.49 -3.19
N ASN A 267 -2.06 19.81 -4.09
CA ASN A 267 -0.72 20.23 -4.51
C ASN A 267 -0.63 20.63 -5.99
N PHE A 268 -1.73 21.05 -6.61
CA PHE A 268 -1.75 21.40 -8.04
C PHE A 268 -0.90 22.63 -8.37
N VAL A 269 -0.85 23.62 -7.47
CA VAL A 269 -0.11 24.89 -7.68
C VAL A 269 1.29 24.88 -7.05
N ALA A 270 1.49 24.09 -6.00
CA ALA A 270 2.75 24.06 -5.25
C ALA A 270 3.80 23.14 -5.91
N GLU A 271 5.07 23.54 -5.86
CA GLU A 271 6.23 22.65 -6.08
C GLU A 271 6.41 21.64 -4.92
N GLN A 272 5.45 21.59 -3.98
CA GLN A 272 5.51 20.76 -2.79
C GLN A 272 4.74 19.44 -2.98
N SER A 273 5.11 18.45 -2.18
CA SER A 273 4.37 17.20 -2.02
C SER A 273 2.95 17.48 -1.47
N ILE A 274 1.96 16.69 -1.91
CA ILE A 274 0.59 16.69 -1.33
C ILE A 274 0.55 16.41 0.17
N ASP A 275 1.60 15.78 0.70
CA ASP A 275 1.78 15.56 2.11
C ASP A 275 3.19 16.03 2.47
N ALA A 276 3.29 17.20 3.08
CA ALA A 276 4.58 17.79 3.49
C ALA A 276 5.35 16.89 4.46
N THR A 277 4.65 16.05 5.24
CA THR A 277 5.27 15.08 6.16
C THR A 277 5.84 13.87 5.39
N ASN A 278 5.32 13.59 4.20
CA ASN A 278 5.79 12.52 3.33
C ASN A 278 6.80 13.02 2.30
N ARG A 279 8.03 13.33 2.76
CA ARG A 279 9.16 13.83 1.94
C ARG A 279 9.60 12.94 0.76
N GLN A 280 9.02 11.76 0.61
CA GLN A 280 9.32 10.83 -0.48
C GLN A 280 8.33 10.92 -1.63
N SER A 281 7.15 11.51 -1.40
CA SER A 281 6.17 11.76 -2.45
C SER A 281 6.76 12.73 -3.46
N SER A 282 6.54 12.46 -4.74
CA SER A 282 7.03 13.31 -5.80
C SER A 282 6.16 14.57 -5.90
N PRO A 283 6.75 15.77 -6.00
CA PRO A 283 6.00 16.99 -6.37
C PRO A 283 5.23 16.86 -7.69
N ALA A 284 5.66 15.93 -8.56
CA ALA A 284 5.02 15.66 -9.85
C ALA A 284 3.83 14.69 -9.75
N TYR A 285 3.53 14.13 -8.58
CA TYR A 285 2.27 13.45 -8.30
C TYR A 285 1.26 14.47 -7.80
N LYS A 286 0.23 14.76 -8.59
CA LYS A 286 -0.79 15.75 -8.29
C LYS A 286 -2.11 15.09 -7.90
N ALA A 287 -2.68 15.51 -6.77
CA ALA A 287 -4.00 15.08 -6.31
C ALA A 287 -4.60 16.11 -5.34
N ALA A 288 -5.90 15.98 -5.08
CA ALA A 288 -6.54 16.52 -3.88
C ALA A 288 -6.82 15.39 -2.88
N LYS A 289 -6.78 15.70 -1.58
CA LYS A 289 -6.97 14.71 -0.52
C LYS A 289 -7.67 15.32 0.69
N THR A 290 -8.58 14.57 1.31
CA THR A 290 -9.19 14.88 2.62
C THR A 290 -9.33 13.60 3.45
N LEU A 291 -9.42 13.74 4.77
CA LEU A 291 -9.84 12.66 5.67
C LEU A 291 -11.15 13.05 6.34
N ILE A 292 -12.18 12.23 6.16
CA ILE A 292 -13.50 12.46 6.78
C ILE A 292 -13.86 11.25 7.64
N GLN A 293 -14.28 11.52 8.87
CA GLN A 293 -14.95 10.55 9.72
C GLN A 293 -16.45 10.58 9.43
N PHE A 294 -17.00 9.46 8.98
CA PHE A 294 -18.42 9.31 8.71
C PHE A 294 -18.93 8.02 9.35
N ARG A 295 -20.02 8.13 10.12
CA ARG A 295 -20.64 7.01 10.88
C ARG A 295 -19.62 6.22 11.73
N GLY A 296 -18.68 6.92 12.35
CA GLY A 296 -17.66 6.33 13.22
C GLY A 296 -16.43 5.75 12.49
N ARG A 297 -16.39 5.78 11.16
CA ARG A 297 -15.25 5.32 10.35
C ARG A 297 -14.53 6.49 9.70
N VAL A 298 -13.20 6.50 9.76
CA VAL A 298 -12.37 7.43 8.97
C VAL A 298 -12.13 6.87 7.58
N TYR A 299 -12.34 7.72 6.57
CA TYR A 299 -12.10 7.43 5.16
C TYR A 299 -11.10 8.41 4.58
N GLU A 300 -10.15 7.89 3.80
CA GLU A 300 -9.26 8.68 2.98
C GLU A 300 -9.90 8.89 1.60
N PHE A 301 -10.17 10.15 1.24
CA PHE A 301 -10.64 10.51 -0.09
C PHE A 301 -9.48 11.09 -0.90
N GLN A 302 -9.30 10.61 -2.12
CA GLN A 302 -8.34 11.12 -3.08
C GLN A 302 -9.05 11.47 -4.39
N PHE A 303 -8.71 12.61 -4.96
CA PHE A 303 -9.25 13.09 -6.23
C PHE A 303 -8.12 13.34 -7.20
N LEU A 304 -8.23 12.78 -8.41
CA LEU A 304 -7.25 12.92 -9.48
C LEU A 304 -7.94 13.28 -10.80
N THR A 305 -7.24 13.99 -11.67
CA THR A 305 -7.65 14.07 -13.06
C THR A 305 -7.30 12.77 -13.79
N PHE A 306 -7.90 12.50 -14.96
CA PHE A 306 -7.49 11.39 -15.82
C PHE A 306 -6.00 11.48 -16.16
N HIS A 307 -5.52 12.69 -16.50
CA HIS A 307 -4.11 12.96 -16.73
C HIS A 307 -3.25 12.49 -15.55
N ASP A 308 -3.53 12.95 -14.33
CA ASP A 308 -2.70 12.63 -13.15
C ASP A 308 -2.78 11.15 -12.79
N TYR A 309 -3.96 10.54 -12.94
CA TYR A 309 -4.14 9.11 -12.74
C TYR A 309 -3.29 8.29 -13.71
N PHE A 310 -3.38 8.56 -15.02
CA PHE A 310 -2.61 7.80 -16.00
C PHE A 310 -1.11 8.08 -15.90
N THR A 311 -0.69 9.32 -15.61
CA THR A 311 0.71 9.65 -15.32
C THR A 311 1.20 8.86 -14.11
N SER A 312 0.46 8.84 -13.00
CA SER A 312 0.85 8.11 -11.78
C SER A 312 0.95 6.60 -11.95
N LYS A 313 0.27 6.03 -12.95
CA LYS A 313 0.26 4.59 -13.23
C LYS A 313 1.23 4.16 -14.33
N ARG A 314 1.54 5.04 -15.27
CA ARG A 314 2.22 4.68 -16.52
C ARG A 314 3.51 5.41 -16.80
N SER A 315 3.82 6.50 -16.08
CA SER A 315 5.12 7.12 -16.25
C SER A 315 6.24 6.17 -15.79
N LEU A 316 7.43 6.34 -16.34
CA LEU A 316 8.65 5.63 -15.97
C LEU A 316 9.60 6.54 -15.17
N ASN A 317 9.09 7.68 -14.73
CA ASN A 317 9.78 8.71 -13.95
C ASN A 317 9.20 8.81 -12.53
N ASP A 318 9.65 9.79 -11.75
CA ASP A 318 9.27 9.91 -10.34
C ASP A 318 7.80 10.22 -10.06
N SER A 319 6.99 10.55 -11.08
CA SER A 319 5.54 10.66 -10.93
C SER A 319 4.85 9.31 -10.75
N ASN A 320 5.52 8.19 -11.06
CA ASN A 320 4.92 6.86 -10.94
C ASN A 320 4.81 6.41 -9.48
N HIS A 321 3.61 5.99 -9.08
CA HIS A 321 3.33 5.56 -7.71
C HIS A 321 4.12 4.31 -7.29
N ASP A 322 4.40 3.38 -8.20
CA ASP A 322 5.19 2.18 -7.90
C ASP A 322 6.66 2.52 -7.64
N LEU A 323 7.21 3.55 -8.29
CA LEU A 323 8.57 4.03 -8.02
C LEU A 323 8.64 4.78 -6.68
N TYR A 324 7.59 5.53 -6.32
CA TYR A 324 7.43 6.05 -4.97
C TYR A 324 7.41 4.93 -3.92
N ARG A 325 6.61 3.87 -4.15
CA ARG A 325 6.53 2.72 -3.25
C ARG A 325 7.87 2.00 -3.15
N LEU A 326 8.62 1.85 -4.24
CA LEU A 326 9.98 1.31 -4.20
C LEU A 326 10.91 2.11 -3.27
N ARG A 327 10.89 3.46 -3.34
CA ARG A 327 11.69 4.30 -2.43
C ARG A 327 11.31 4.09 -0.96
N GLN A 328 10.01 4.02 -0.67
CA GLN A 328 9.51 3.74 0.68
C GLN A 328 9.96 2.36 1.18
N THR A 329 9.82 1.36 0.31
CA THR A 329 10.18 -0.03 0.60
C THR A 329 11.67 -0.17 0.89
N LEU A 330 12.55 0.45 0.08
CA LEU A 330 13.99 0.46 0.29
C LEU A 330 14.41 1.16 1.58
N LYS A 331 13.75 2.28 1.91
CA LYS A 331 14.13 3.09 3.07
C LYS A 331 13.66 2.50 4.40
N TYR A 332 12.45 1.96 4.44
CA TYR A 332 11.79 1.62 5.71
C TYR A 332 11.50 0.13 5.86
N PHE A 333 11.12 -0.57 4.79
CA PHE A 333 10.53 -1.91 4.93
C PHE A 333 11.55 -3.04 4.72
N LEU A 334 12.39 -2.94 3.67
CA LEU A 334 13.40 -3.95 3.39
C LEU A 334 14.47 -4.04 4.49
N PRO A 335 15.03 -2.93 5.02
CA PRO A 335 15.97 -3.00 6.14
C PRO A 335 15.37 -3.64 7.40
N LEU A 336 14.07 -3.43 7.63
CA LEU A 336 13.36 -4.00 8.78
C LEU A 336 13.09 -5.49 8.62
N LEU A 337 12.66 -5.92 7.42
CA LEU A 337 12.24 -7.29 7.14
C LEU A 337 13.40 -8.22 6.76
N TRP A 338 14.48 -7.66 6.21
CA TRP A 338 15.69 -8.37 5.77
C TRP A 338 16.93 -7.53 6.08
N PRO A 339 17.33 -7.42 7.36
CA PRO A 339 18.46 -6.60 7.77
C PRO A 339 19.79 -7.08 7.17
N LYS A 340 20.70 -6.13 6.95
CA LYS A 340 22.02 -6.37 6.34
C LYS A 340 22.85 -7.36 7.16
N GLU A 341 22.73 -7.31 8.48
CA GLU A 341 23.45 -8.15 9.43
C GLU A 341 23.12 -9.64 9.24
N ILE A 342 21.91 -9.95 8.78
CA ILE A 342 21.42 -11.32 8.58
C ILE A 342 21.56 -11.75 7.11
N TYR A 343 21.09 -10.92 6.19
CA TYR A 343 20.98 -11.29 4.77
C TYR A 343 22.15 -10.78 3.90
N ALA A 344 23.07 -9.99 4.47
CA ALA A 344 24.19 -9.37 3.75
C ALA A 344 23.78 -8.46 2.57
N VAL A 345 22.52 -8.03 2.51
CA VAL A 345 22.00 -7.09 1.52
C VAL A 345 21.91 -5.70 2.15
N ASP A 346 22.74 -4.77 1.67
CA ASP A 346 22.69 -3.38 2.09
C ASP A 346 21.70 -2.59 1.23
N TRP A 347 20.44 -2.50 1.67
CA TRP A 347 19.37 -1.80 0.94
C TRP A 347 19.63 -0.30 0.74
N GLY A 348 20.54 0.30 1.53
CA GLY A 348 21.00 1.67 1.38
C GLY A 348 22.09 1.85 0.34
N ASN A 349 22.67 0.76 -0.19
CA ASN A 349 23.75 0.82 -1.17
C ASN A 349 23.26 1.46 -2.49
N PRO A 350 23.90 2.53 -2.98
CA PRO A 350 23.52 3.20 -4.23
C PRO A 350 23.43 2.27 -5.44
N HIS A 351 24.28 1.25 -5.53
CA HIS A 351 24.25 0.27 -6.61
C HIS A 351 23.02 -0.64 -6.54
N ILE A 352 22.61 -1.07 -5.34
CA ILE A 352 21.39 -1.88 -5.14
C ILE A 352 20.16 -1.04 -5.46
N ILE A 353 20.09 0.19 -4.95
CA ILE A 353 19.00 1.13 -5.22
C ILE A 353 18.86 1.38 -6.73
N SER A 354 19.96 1.66 -7.42
CA SER A 354 19.98 1.90 -8.87
C SER A 354 19.54 0.66 -9.65
N SER A 355 20.01 -0.53 -9.25
CA SER A 355 19.66 -1.80 -9.91
C SER A 355 18.16 -2.12 -9.77
N LEU A 356 17.60 -1.99 -8.56
CA LEU A 356 16.18 -2.22 -8.31
C LEU A 356 15.30 -1.18 -9.02
N ARG A 357 15.72 0.10 -9.04
CA ARG A 357 15.00 1.14 -9.79
C ARG A 357 14.99 0.83 -11.28
N LYS A 358 16.14 0.45 -11.87
CA LYS A 358 16.23 0.08 -13.28
C LYS A 358 15.39 -1.15 -13.61
N TRP A 359 15.44 -2.18 -12.77
CA TRP A 359 14.58 -3.36 -12.91
C TRP A 359 13.09 -3.00 -12.86
N LYS A 360 12.67 -2.16 -11.89
CA LYS A 360 11.29 -1.72 -11.76
C LYS A 360 10.82 -0.90 -12.96
N ILE A 361 11.66 0.01 -13.45
CA ILE A 361 11.39 0.79 -14.68
C ILE A 361 11.21 -0.15 -15.88
N ASN A 362 12.05 -1.18 -16.02
CA ASN A 362 11.90 -2.15 -17.11
C ASN A 362 10.59 -2.93 -16.99
N GLN A 363 10.21 -3.39 -15.80
CA GLN A 363 8.92 -4.06 -15.58
C GLN A 363 7.73 -3.15 -15.90
N LEU A 364 7.77 -1.90 -15.45
CA LEU A 364 6.75 -0.90 -15.79
C LEU A 364 6.71 -0.66 -17.30
N GLY A 365 7.88 -0.55 -17.94
CA GLY A 365 8.01 -0.39 -19.39
C GLY A 365 7.41 -1.55 -20.17
N LEU A 366 7.50 -2.79 -19.69
CA LEU A 366 6.84 -3.95 -20.31
C LEU A 366 5.31 -3.83 -20.24
N ARG A 367 4.76 -3.44 -19.08
CA ARG A 367 3.32 -3.17 -18.90
C ARG A 367 2.85 -2.03 -19.81
N VAL A 368 3.66 -0.98 -19.94
CA VAL A 368 3.36 0.18 -20.78
C VAL A 368 3.51 -0.12 -22.26
N ASN A 369 4.39 -1.04 -22.67
CA ASN A 369 4.69 -1.34 -24.08
C ASN A 369 3.93 -2.55 -24.66
N GLY A 370 3.29 -3.38 -23.82
CA GLY A 370 2.38 -4.44 -24.27
C GLY A 370 3.05 -5.68 -24.85
N LYS A 371 4.34 -5.92 -24.58
CA LYS A 371 4.96 -7.22 -24.84
C LYS A 371 4.72 -8.16 -23.65
N HIS A 372 3.49 -8.63 -23.48
CA HIS A 372 3.25 -9.86 -22.72
C HIS A 372 3.46 -11.03 -23.69
N THR A 373 4.61 -11.69 -23.61
CA THR A 373 4.64 -13.12 -23.90
C THR A 373 3.87 -13.80 -22.78
N SER A 374 2.71 -14.33 -23.14
CA SER A 374 1.88 -15.21 -22.34
C SER A 374 2.68 -16.39 -21.81
N THR A 375 2.78 -16.50 -20.49
CA THR A 375 2.80 -17.78 -19.77
C THR A 375 2.25 -17.52 -18.38
N HIS A 376 0.92 -17.44 -18.29
CA HIS A 376 0.13 -18.28 -17.39
C HIS A 376 -1.34 -17.91 -17.55
N GLU A 377 -2.06 -18.82 -18.20
CA GLU A 377 -3.51 -18.89 -18.19
C GLU A 377 -4.00 -19.27 -16.79
N SER A 378 -4.99 -18.53 -16.30
CA SER A 378 -6.18 -18.97 -15.56
C SER A 378 -6.93 -17.67 -15.21
N SER A 379 -8.06 -17.29 -15.83
CA SER A 379 -9.39 -17.94 -15.80
C SER A 379 -9.75 -18.27 -14.34
N GLU A 380 -10.76 -17.69 -13.69
CA GLU A 380 -12.09 -17.24 -14.10
C GLU A 380 -12.62 -16.24 -13.05
N ASP A 381 -13.37 -15.23 -13.49
CA ASP A 381 -14.38 -14.49 -12.69
C ASP A 381 -15.65 -15.36 -12.55
N PRO A 382 -16.54 -15.11 -11.57
CA PRO A 382 -17.51 -13.99 -11.71
C PRO A 382 -17.29 -12.81 -10.76
#